data_AF-A0A0R2CJB6-F1
#
_entry.id   AF-A0A0R2CJB6-F1
#
_cell.length_a   1.000
_cell.length_b   1.000
_cell.length_c   1.000
_cell.angle_alpha   90.00
_cell.angle_beta   90.00
_cell.angle_gamma   90.00
#
_symmetry.space_group_name_H-M   'P 1'
#
loop_
_entity.id
_entity.type
_entity.pdbx_description
1 polymer ?
#
loop_
_entity_poly.entity_id
_entity_poly.type
_entity_poly.pdbx_seq_one_letter_code
_entity_poly.pdbx_strand_id
1 'polypeptide(L)'
;MDQLPSGIIISDESSIDFKEMLNDYRHLFAGRKVVITTNYNLLSELVIYFDVNNLPHLMGWSKVRNKNKSATRIIKDIDCGKFTKKSAKKSPLWEDIRKRNLNYNLLHRIFFDRDIKVLVETSQMKPNRLRLDIVFVYNKANESVVLGFRKDRIMDYFVPTTLHTEKLDNQYNHRRRTRITNMKWINY
;
A
#
# COMPACT_ATOMS: atom_id res chain seq x y z
N MET A 1 10.74 0.99 -25.99
CA MET A 1 10.95 1.54 -24.64
C MET A 1 9.55 1.83 -24.14
N ASP A 2 8.93 0.86 -23.47
CA ASP A 2 7.51 0.94 -23.14
C ASP A 2 7.33 2.05 -22.10
N GLN A 3 6.49 3.04 -22.41
CA GLN A 3 6.14 4.08 -21.47
C GLN A 3 5.48 3.42 -20.26
N LEU A 4 6.01 3.66 -19.07
CA LEU A 4 5.35 3.26 -17.83
C LEU A 4 3.95 3.90 -17.82
N PRO A 5 2.90 3.14 -17.52
CA PRO A 5 1.56 3.70 -17.51
C PRO A 5 1.46 4.82 -16.46
N SER A 6 0.93 5.97 -16.86
CA SER A 6 0.75 7.10 -15.95
C SER A 6 -0.40 6.82 -14.99
N GLY A 7 -0.08 6.61 -13.70
CA GLY A 7 -1.09 6.47 -12.67
C GLY A 7 -1.70 7.81 -12.24
N ILE A 8 -2.80 7.74 -11.48
CA ILE A 8 -3.37 8.92 -10.81
C ILE A 8 -2.35 9.52 -9.84
N ILE A 9 -2.26 10.85 -9.83
CA ILE A 9 -1.43 11.60 -8.88
C ILE A 9 -2.34 12.22 -7.81
N ILE A 10 -2.14 11.81 -6.56
CA ILE A 10 -2.75 12.45 -5.38
C ILE A 10 -1.77 13.50 -4.82
N SER A 11 -1.96 14.78 -5.16
CA SER A 11 -1.12 15.89 -4.67
C SER A 11 -1.57 16.42 -3.32
N ASP A 12 -2.88 16.48 -3.13
CA ASP A 12 -3.55 17.09 -1.98
C ASP A 12 -4.96 16.52 -1.79
N GLU A 13 -5.71 17.03 -0.81
CA GLU A 13 -7.04 16.49 -0.49
C GLU A 13 -8.06 16.69 -1.63
N SER A 14 -7.93 17.75 -2.43
CA SER A 14 -8.84 18.02 -3.54
C SER A 14 -8.72 16.93 -4.61
N SER A 15 -7.49 16.45 -4.85
CA SER A 15 -7.18 15.36 -5.79
C SER A 15 -7.63 13.96 -5.35
N ILE A 16 -8.02 13.77 -4.08
CA ILE A 16 -8.54 12.48 -3.61
C ILE A 16 -9.89 12.20 -4.27
N ASP A 17 -9.94 11.15 -5.09
CA ASP A 17 -11.17 10.56 -5.61
C ASP A 17 -11.13 9.03 -5.46
N PHE A 18 -12.09 8.47 -4.72
CA PHE A 18 -12.09 7.03 -4.41
C PHE A 18 -12.34 6.17 -5.64
N LYS A 19 -13.12 6.64 -6.62
CA LYS A 19 -13.43 5.89 -7.83
C LYS A 19 -12.20 5.87 -8.73
N GLU A 20 -11.54 7.01 -8.91
CA GLU A 20 -10.32 7.08 -9.72
C GLU A 20 -9.18 6.29 -9.09
N MET A 21 -8.97 6.40 -7.77
CA MET A 21 -7.97 5.58 -7.06
C MET A 21 -8.25 4.07 -7.19
N LEU A 22 -9.53 3.66 -7.13
CA LEU A 22 -9.92 2.27 -7.32
C LEU A 22 -9.69 1.79 -8.76
N ASN A 23 -10.01 2.62 -9.75
CA ASN A 23 -9.80 2.32 -11.17
C ASN A 23 -8.31 2.21 -11.49
N ASP A 24 -7.50 3.15 -11.00
CA ASP A 24 -6.05 3.13 -11.12
C ASP A 24 -5.46 1.85 -10.50
N TYR A 25 -5.87 1.52 -9.27
CA TYR A 25 -5.40 0.31 -8.60
C TYR A 25 -5.77 -0.96 -9.38
N ARG A 26 -7.00 -1.02 -9.92
CA ARG A 26 -7.45 -2.14 -10.76
C ARG A 26 -6.64 -2.28 -12.03
N HIS A 27 -6.36 -1.16 -12.69
CA HIS A 27 -5.68 -1.15 -13.97
C HIS A 27 -4.20 -1.50 -13.83
N LEU A 28 -3.56 -1.08 -12.73
CA LEU A 28 -2.11 -1.13 -12.60
C LEU A 28 -1.60 -2.22 -11.67
N PHE A 29 -2.35 -2.54 -10.61
CA PHE A 29 -1.89 -3.46 -9.57
C PHE A 29 -2.73 -4.73 -9.49
N ALA A 30 -4.06 -4.61 -9.43
CA ALA A 30 -4.93 -5.72 -9.06
C ALA A 30 -4.82 -6.92 -10.02
N GLY A 31 -4.76 -8.13 -9.45
CA GLY A 31 -4.62 -9.38 -10.20
C GLY A 31 -3.18 -9.66 -10.68
N ARG A 32 -2.23 -8.76 -10.42
CA ARG A 32 -0.84 -8.90 -10.87
C ARG A 32 0.09 -9.27 -9.72
N LYS A 33 1.21 -9.89 -10.09
CA LYS A 33 2.31 -10.21 -9.18
C LYS A 33 3.54 -9.40 -9.57
N VAL A 34 4.31 -9.00 -8.57
CA VAL A 34 5.65 -8.43 -8.77
C VAL A 34 6.67 -9.29 -8.04
N VAL A 35 7.71 -9.70 -8.76
CA VAL A 35 8.89 -10.35 -8.19
C VAL A 35 9.91 -9.28 -7.87
N ILE A 36 10.40 -9.30 -6.65
CA ILE A 36 11.44 -8.40 -6.16
C ILE A 36 12.65 -9.26 -5.80
N THR A 37 13.79 -8.94 -6.41
CA THR A 37 15.08 -9.52 -6.03
C THR A 37 15.79 -8.54 -5.12
N THR A 38 16.43 -9.04 -4.07
CA THR A 38 17.17 -8.24 -3.09
C THR A 38 18.61 -8.70 -2.92
N ASN A 39 19.42 -7.86 -2.26
CA ASN A 39 20.79 -8.20 -1.90
C ASN A 39 20.91 -9.01 -0.60
N TYR A 40 19.81 -9.45 0.00
CA TYR A 40 19.83 -10.18 1.26
C TYR A 40 19.54 -11.66 1.04
N ASN A 41 20.50 -12.54 1.31
CA ASN A 41 20.42 -13.97 0.97
C ASN A 41 19.19 -14.70 1.54
N LEU A 42 18.74 -14.34 2.76
CA LEU A 42 17.56 -14.98 3.36
C LEU A 42 16.22 -14.45 2.80
N LEU A 43 16.26 -13.39 2.00
CA LEU A 43 15.12 -12.80 1.31
C LEU A 43 15.55 -12.39 -0.12
N SER A 44 16.28 -13.27 -0.80
CA SER A 44 16.93 -12.98 -2.07
C SER A 44 15.90 -12.72 -3.17
N GLU A 45 14.77 -13.40 -3.09
CA GLU A 45 13.60 -13.20 -3.94
C GLU A 45 12.33 -13.20 -3.09
N LEU A 46 11.38 -12.34 -3.44
CA LEU A 46 10.03 -12.34 -2.90
C LEU A 46 9.01 -11.99 -3.96
N VAL A 47 7.81 -12.54 -3.83
CA VAL A 47 6.67 -12.27 -4.72
C VAL A 47 5.64 -11.47 -3.93
N ILE A 48 5.19 -10.33 -4.47
CA ILE A 48 4.04 -9.59 -3.94
C ILE A 48 2.87 -9.78 -4.88
N TYR A 49 1.70 -10.15 -4.35
CA TYR A 49 0.44 -10.22 -5.07
C TYR A 49 -0.49 -9.10 -4.61
N PHE A 50 -1.12 -8.43 -5.58
CA PHE A 50 -2.09 -7.38 -5.31
C PHE A 50 -3.50 -7.86 -5.65
N ASP A 51 -4.35 -7.99 -4.63
CA ASP A 51 -5.77 -8.23 -4.79
C ASP A 51 -6.55 -6.92 -4.73
N VAL A 52 -7.59 -6.76 -5.55
CA VAL A 52 -8.44 -5.55 -5.52
C VAL A 52 -9.02 -5.27 -4.13
N ASN A 53 -9.30 -6.32 -3.34
CA ASN A 53 -9.81 -6.21 -1.98
C ASN A 53 -8.77 -5.72 -0.98
N ASN A 54 -7.48 -5.62 -1.34
CA ASN A 54 -6.47 -5.01 -0.49
C ASN A 54 -6.65 -3.49 -0.39
N LEU A 55 -7.10 -2.83 -1.47
CA LEU A 55 -7.17 -1.36 -1.52
C LEU A 55 -8.06 -0.74 -0.42
N PRO A 56 -9.28 -1.23 -0.13
CA PRO A 56 -10.09 -0.70 0.97
C PRO A 56 -9.39 -0.73 2.34
N HIS A 57 -8.53 -1.72 2.59
CA HIS A 57 -7.75 -1.82 3.82
C HIS A 57 -6.58 -0.83 3.84
N LEU A 58 -5.84 -0.74 2.73
CA LEU A 58 -4.75 0.22 2.57
C LEU A 58 -5.24 1.66 2.78
N MET A 59 -6.35 2.02 2.12
CA MET A 59 -6.90 3.38 2.18
C MET A 59 -7.73 3.64 3.46
N GLY A 60 -7.94 2.63 4.29
CA GLY A 60 -8.71 2.74 5.54
C GLY A 60 -10.21 2.98 5.32
N TRP A 61 -10.74 2.75 4.12
CA TRP A 61 -12.13 3.00 3.76
C TRP A 61 -13.13 2.24 4.63
N SER A 62 -12.77 1.06 5.12
CA SER A 62 -13.59 0.28 6.06
C SER A 62 -13.78 0.94 7.43
N LYS A 63 -12.97 1.95 7.78
CA LYS A 63 -13.09 2.69 9.05
C LYS A 63 -14.20 3.72 9.01
N VAL A 64 -14.40 4.36 7.86
CA VAL A 64 -15.37 5.46 7.67
C VAL A 64 -16.67 5.00 7.03
N ARG A 65 -16.66 3.84 6.39
CA ARG A 65 -17.87 3.15 5.95
C ARG A 65 -18.35 2.27 7.11
N ASN A 66 -19.66 2.29 7.42
CA ASN A 66 -20.29 1.54 8.52
C ASN A 66 -19.54 0.25 8.91
N LYS A 67 -19.26 0.12 10.21
CA LYS A 67 -18.56 -1.04 10.80
C LYS A 67 -19.14 -2.34 10.19
N ASN A 68 -18.27 -3.23 9.74
CA ASN A 68 -18.58 -4.57 9.20
C ASN A 68 -18.93 -4.68 7.71
N LYS A 69 -18.66 -3.67 6.87
CA LYS A 69 -18.69 -3.89 5.42
C LYS A 69 -17.39 -4.56 4.94
N SER A 70 -17.54 -5.68 4.23
CA SER A 70 -16.43 -6.34 3.54
C SER A 70 -15.80 -5.43 2.49
N ALA A 71 -14.52 -5.66 2.18
CA ALA A 71 -13.80 -4.95 1.12
C ALA A 71 -14.57 -4.95 -0.21
N THR A 72 -15.11 -6.11 -0.61
CA THR A 72 -15.92 -6.28 -1.82
C THR A 72 -17.17 -5.39 -1.82
N ARG A 73 -17.84 -5.23 -0.66
CA ARG A 73 -19.01 -4.35 -0.57
C ARG A 73 -18.62 -2.87 -0.62
N ILE A 74 -17.48 -2.50 -0.03
CA ILE A 74 -16.95 -1.13 -0.13
C ILE A 74 -16.64 -0.79 -1.59
N ILE A 75 -15.97 -1.70 -2.29
CA ILE A 75 -15.67 -1.58 -3.73
C ILE A 75 -16.95 -1.38 -4.53
N LYS A 76 -17.96 -2.24 -4.33
CA LYS A 76 -19.27 -2.09 -5.01
C LYS A 76 -19.93 -0.75 -4.71
N ASP A 77 -19.88 -0.30 -3.45
CA ASP A 77 -20.44 0.98 -3.04
C ASP A 77 -19.72 2.17 -3.72
N ILE A 78 -18.40 2.09 -3.92
CA ILE A 78 -17.63 3.10 -4.68
C ILE A 78 -18.03 3.06 -6.15
N ASP A 79 -18.13 1.85 -6.73
CA ASP A 79 -18.45 1.69 -8.14
C ASP A 79 -19.78 2.30 -8.53
N CYS A 80 -20.77 2.22 -7.65
CA CYS A 80 -22.09 2.80 -7.86
C CYS A 80 -22.25 4.21 -7.25
N GLY A 81 -21.18 4.86 -6.83
CA GLY A 81 -21.21 6.22 -6.26
C GLY A 81 -21.88 6.34 -4.88
N LYS A 82 -22.23 5.22 -4.22
CA LYS A 82 -22.81 5.19 -2.86
C LYS A 82 -21.79 5.44 -1.75
N PHE A 83 -20.51 5.35 -2.05
CA PHE A 83 -19.42 5.69 -1.14
C PHE A 83 -18.38 6.54 -1.85
N THR A 84 -18.29 7.81 -1.45
CA THR A 84 -17.42 8.83 -2.03
C THR A 84 -16.62 9.56 -0.94
N LYS A 85 -15.60 10.33 -1.33
CA LYS A 85 -14.89 11.27 -0.44
C LYS A 85 -15.87 12.13 0.37
N LYS A 86 -16.86 12.74 -0.30
CA LYS A 86 -17.88 13.59 0.35
C LYS A 86 -18.65 12.84 1.44
N SER A 87 -18.99 11.58 1.21
CA SER A 87 -19.65 10.75 2.22
C SER A 87 -18.72 10.36 3.37
N ALA A 88 -17.44 10.10 3.09
CA ALA A 88 -16.43 9.73 4.07
C ALA A 88 -16.05 10.89 5.00
N LYS A 89 -16.01 12.14 4.50
CA LYS A 89 -15.74 13.35 5.29
C LYS A 89 -16.70 13.57 6.45
N LYS A 90 -17.87 12.94 6.43
CA LYS A 90 -18.85 13.00 7.52
C LYS A 90 -18.43 12.16 8.73
N SER A 91 -17.46 11.26 8.58
CA SER A 91 -16.98 10.41 9.68
C SER A 91 -15.95 11.16 10.54
N PRO A 92 -15.97 11.00 11.87
CA PRO A 92 -14.93 11.53 12.74
C PRO A 92 -13.54 10.89 12.47
N LEU A 93 -13.50 9.76 11.77
CA LEU A 93 -12.26 9.08 11.37
C LEU A 93 -11.72 9.56 10.01
N TRP A 94 -12.28 10.65 9.45
CA TRP A 94 -11.84 11.19 8.17
C TRP A 94 -10.36 11.52 8.16
N GLU A 95 -9.85 12.25 9.17
CA GLU A 95 -8.44 12.68 9.18
C GLU A 95 -7.46 11.50 9.17
N ASP A 96 -7.80 10.41 9.86
CA ASP A 96 -7.00 9.18 9.88
C ASP A 96 -6.89 8.56 8.49
N ILE A 97 -7.99 8.48 7.76
CA ILE A 97 -7.99 7.89 6.42
C ILE A 97 -7.47 8.86 5.38
N ARG A 98 -7.70 10.17 5.55
CA ARG A 98 -7.23 11.23 4.64
C ARG A 98 -5.74 11.12 4.45
N LYS A 99 -4.97 10.96 5.53
CA LYS A 99 -3.52 10.73 5.47
C LYS A 99 -3.14 9.48 4.68
N ARG A 100 -3.91 8.39 4.79
CA ARG A 100 -3.66 7.16 4.00
C ARG A 100 -3.90 7.40 2.51
N ASN A 101 -4.99 8.10 2.16
CA ASN A 101 -5.34 8.40 0.78
C ASN A 101 -4.33 9.36 0.13
N LEU A 102 -3.85 10.38 0.87
CA LEU A 102 -2.76 11.27 0.43
C LEU A 102 -1.43 10.54 0.16
N ASN A 103 -1.26 9.34 0.73
CA ASN A 103 -0.05 8.54 0.56
C ASN A 103 -0.20 7.44 -0.50
N TYR A 104 -1.29 7.43 -1.26
CA TYR A 104 -1.54 6.43 -2.31
C TYR A 104 -0.41 6.33 -3.32
N ASN A 105 0.18 7.46 -3.72
CA ASN A 105 1.29 7.53 -4.67
C ASN A 105 2.53 6.74 -4.22
N LEU A 106 2.65 6.36 -2.94
CA LEU A 106 3.74 5.50 -2.48
C LEU A 106 3.74 4.14 -3.20
N LEU A 107 2.57 3.62 -3.59
CA LEU A 107 2.48 2.41 -4.41
C LEU A 107 3.19 2.61 -5.77
N HIS A 108 2.86 3.70 -6.47
CA HIS A 108 3.47 4.05 -7.76
C HIS A 108 4.98 4.22 -7.66
N ARG A 109 5.40 4.96 -6.64
CA ARG A 109 6.80 5.23 -6.33
C ARG A 109 7.63 3.96 -6.11
N ILE A 110 7.08 3.00 -5.37
CA ILE A 110 7.75 1.72 -5.13
C ILE A 110 7.78 0.87 -6.40
N PHE A 111 6.63 0.67 -7.05
CA PHE A 111 6.46 -0.42 -8.02
C PHE A 111 6.58 -0.02 -9.50
N PHE A 112 6.46 1.26 -9.83
CA PHE A 112 6.56 1.79 -11.18
C PHE A 112 7.73 2.76 -11.33
N ASP A 113 7.80 3.82 -10.52
CA ASP A 113 8.90 4.80 -10.58
C ASP A 113 10.22 4.21 -10.04
N ARG A 114 10.11 3.24 -9.13
CA ARG A 114 11.23 2.53 -8.48
C ARG A 114 12.23 3.47 -7.80
N ASP A 115 11.75 4.59 -7.25
CA ASP A 115 12.58 5.54 -6.52
C ASP A 115 12.81 5.08 -5.06
N ILE A 116 11.88 4.29 -4.50
CA ILE A 116 12.05 3.60 -3.22
C ILE A 116 12.71 2.24 -3.43
N LYS A 117 14.03 2.17 -3.24
CA LYS A 117 14.86 0.99 -3.57
C LYS A 117 15.24 0.12 -2.36
N VAL A 118 14.60 0.34 -1.21
CA VAL A 118 14.87 -0.41 0.01
C VAL A 118 13.59 -0.86 0.70
N LEU A 119 13.65 -2.04 1.30
CA LEU A 119 12.62 -2.56 2.19
C LEU A 119 13.27 -2.98 3.52
N VAL A 120 12.43 -3.22 4.52
CA VAL A 120 12.83 -3.73 5.84
C VAL A 120 12.12 -5.05 6.06
N GLU A 121 12.88 -6.07 6.43
CA GLU A 121 12.34 -7.36 6.91
C GLU A 121 11.88 -7.18 8.35
N THR A 122 10.64 -7.61 8.65
CA THR A 122 10.00 -7.33 9.94
C THR A 122 9.43 -8.57 10.64
N SER A 123 9.52 -9.77 10.06
CA SER A 123 8.90 -10.98 10.63
C SER A 123 9.41 -11.29 12.03
N GLN A 124 10.70 -11.03 12.30
CA GLN A 124 11.34 -11.26 13.60
C GLN A 124 11.35 -10.04 14.53
N MET A 125 10.69 -8.94 14.15
CA MET A 125 10.64 -7.74 14.99
C MET A 125 9.81 -7.98 16.25
N LYS A 126 10.29 -7.44 17.38
CA LYS A 126 9.55 -7.36 18.64
C LYS A 126 9.60 -5.90 19.13
N PRO A 127 8.45 -5.24 19.33
CA PRO A 127 7.09 -5.71 19.04
C PRO A 127 6.76 -5.66 17.53
N ASN A 128 5.99 -6.63 17.02
CA ASN A 128 5.41 -6.58 15.66
C ASN A 128 3.88 -6.64 15.75
N ARG A 129 3.28 -5.53 16.20
CA ARG A 129 1.83 -5.46 16.49
C ARG A 129 0.95 -5.69 15.26
N LEU A 130 1.41 -5.20 14.11
CA LEU A 130 0.72 -5.36 12.83
C LEU A 130 1.06 -6.68 12.14
N ARG A 131 1.87 -7.56 12.76
CA ARG A 131 2.28 -8.87 12.23
C ARG A 131 2.73 -8.77 10.78
N LEU A 132 3.57 -7.78 10.46
CA LEU A 132 4.08 -7.54 9.11
C LEU A 132 5.34 -8.35 8.91
N ASP A 133 5.57 -8.83 7.69
CA ASP A 133 6.76 -9.61 7.34
C ASP A 133 7.78 -8.77 6.58
N ILE A 134 7.30 -7.82 5.77
CA ILE A 134 8.14 -6.80 5.13
C ILE A 134 7.43 -5.44 5.12
N VAL A 135 8.21 -4.37 5.18
CA VAL A 135 7.71 -3.00 5.02
C VAL A 135 8.59 -2.17 4.10
N PHE A 136 7.96 -1.28 3.35
CA PHE A 136 8.62 -0.14 2.71
C PHE A 136 8.40 1.08 3.60
N VAL A 137 9.46 1.85 3.82
CA VAL A 137 9.40 3.09 4.61
C VAL A 137 9.92 4.23 3.77
N TYR A 138 9.12 5.27 3.63
CA TYR A 138 9.51 6.52 3.00
C TYR A 138 9.47 7.65 4.03
N ASN A 139 10.63 8.23 4.32
CA ASN A 139 10.75 9.32 5.28
C ASN A 139 10.50 10.66 4.58
N LYS A 140 9.46 11.37 5.03
CA LYS A 140 9.20 12.77 4.71
C LYS A 140 9.90 13.67 5.75
N ALA A 141 9.72 14.99 5.63
CA ALA A 141 10.33 15.96 6.55
C ALA A 141 9.98 15.71 8.03
N ASN A 142 8.74 15.31 8.35
CA ASN A 142 8.24 15.21 9.73
C ASN A 142 7.63 13.85 10.10
N GLU A 143 7.49 12.93 9.15
CA GLU A 143 6.84 11.64 9.35
C GLU A 143 7.42 10.57 8.43
N SER A 144 7.20 9.32 8.76
CA SER A 144 7.50 8.16 7.90
C SER A 144 6.21 7.58 7.35
N VAL A 145 6.14 7.37 6.04
CA VAL A 145 5.05 6.63 5.41
C VAL A 145 5.45 5.18 5.30
N VAL A 146 4.63 4.29 5.85
CA VAL A 146 4.91 2.86 5.93
C VAL A 146 3.85 2.09 5.13
N LEU A 147 4.32 1.39 4.09
CA LEU A 147 3.55 0.39 3.36
C LEU A 147 3.99 -1.00 3.81
N GLY A 148 3.09 -1.72 4.47
CA GLY A 148 3.37 -3.00 5.10
C GLY A 148 2.68 -4.17 4.44
N PHE A 149 3.38 -5.29 4.38
CA PHE A 149 2.94 -6.53 3.77
C PHE A 149 3.03 -7.68 4.75
N ARG A 150 2.18 -8.69 4.54
CA ARG A 150 2.23 -9.97 5.24
C ARG A 150 2.50 -11.08 4.26
N LYS A 151 3.26 -12.08 4.66
CA LYS A 151 3.38 -13.33 3.92
C LYS A 151 2.07 -14.10 4.08
N ASP A 152 1.47 -14.50 2.97
CA ASP A 152 0.34 -15.42 3.00
C ASP A 152 0.83 -16.77 3.56
N ARG A 153 -0.03 -17.43 4.33
CA ARG A 153 0.34 -18.67 5.04
C ARG A 153 0.28 -19.90 4.15
N ILE A 154 -0.55 -19.85 3.12
CA ILE A 154 -0.81 -20.97 2.21
C ILE A 154 -0.06 -20.71 0.92
N MET A 155 -0.14 -19.49 0.42
CA MET A 155 0.47 -19.08 -0.83
C MET A 155 1.83 -18.44 -0.54
N ASP A 156 2.89 -18.84 -1.26
CA ASP A 156 4.25 -18.34 -1.05
C ASP A 156 4.46 -16.93 -1.64
N TYR A 157 3.57 -15.98 -1.30
CA TYR A 157 3.66 -14.57 -1.70
C TYR A 157 3.28 -13.64 -0.54
N PHE A 158 3.63 -12.37 -0.69
CA PHE A 158 3.30 -11.30 0.22
C PHE A 158 2.07 -10.52 -0.28
N VAL A 159 1.23 -10.05 0.64
CA VAL A 159 0.03 -9.25 0.34
C VAL A 159 0.07 -7.89 1.05
N PRO A 160 -0.29 -6.79 0.34
CA PRO A 160 -0.44 -5.48 0.96
C PRO A 160 -1.46 -5.51 2.09
N THR A 161 -1.07 -5.02 3.27
CA THR A 161 -1.91 -5.13 4.48
C THR A 161 -2.21 -3.77 5.11
N THR A 162 -1.26 -2.83 5.07
CA THR A 162 -1.45 -1.51 5.69
C THR A 162 -0.68 -0.43 4.94
N LEU A 163 -1.27 0.75 4.87
CA LEU A 163 -0.59 2.01 4.56
C LEU A 163 -0.91 2.98 5.69
N HIS A 164 0.12 3.54 6.32
CA HIS A 164 -0.04 4.45 7.46
C HIS A 164 1.17 5.37 7.59
N THR A 165 1.01 6.40 8.42
CA THR A 165 2.08 7.31 8.80
C THR A 165 2.50 7.02 10.23
N GLU A 166 3.80 7.12 10.49
CA GLU A 166 4.45 7.00 11.79
C GLU A 166 5.31 8.24 12.04
N LYS A 167 5.68 8.49 13.30
CA LYS A 167 6.73 9.49 13.61
C LYS A 167 8.06 9.09 12.96
N LEU A 168 8.96 10.05 12.74
CA LEU A 168 10.30 9.74 12.21
C LEU A 168 11.09 8.77 13.09
N ASP A 169 11.04 8.98 14.40
CA ASP A 169 11.55 8.01 15.36
C ASP A 169 10.53 6.86 15.49
N ASN A 170 10.69 5.87 14.62
CA ASN A 170 9.89 4.65 14.63
C ASN A 170 10.78 3.41 14.52
N GLN A 171 10.22 2.29 14.96
CA GLN A 171 10.92 1.00 15.02
C GLN A 171 11.46 0.48 13.68
N TYR A 172 10.95 0.94 12.54
CA TYR A 172 11.40 0.49 11.22
C TYR A 172 12.66 1.25 10.77
N ASN A 173 12.84 2.49 11.20
CA ASN A 173 14.01 3.31 10.86
C ASN A 173 15.30 2.82 11.54
N HIS A 174 15.17 2.09 12.65
CA HIS A 174 16.30 1.47 13.38
C HIS A 174 16.69 0.09 12.84
N ARG A 175 16.13 -0.35 11.71
CA ARG A 175 16.34 -1.70 11.17
C ARG A 175 17.21 -1.66 9.92
N ARG A 176 17.87 -2.79 9.67
CA ARG A 176 18.66 -3.00 8.46
C ARG A 176 17.77 -2.84 7.22
N ARG A 177 18.27 -2.04 6.28
CA ARG A 177 17.65 -1.84 4.97
C ARG A 177 18.15 -2.90 3.99
N THR A 178 17.22 -3.65 3.42
CA THR A 178 17.47 -4.60 2.34
C THR A 178 17.32 -3.86 1.01
N ARG A 179 18.36 -3.88 0.18
CA ARG A 179 18.38 -3.19 -1.11
C ARG A 179 17.71 -4.04 -2.17
N ILE A 180 16.82 -3.44 -2.94
CA ILE A 180 16.20 -4.03 -4.11
C ILE A 180 17.19 -3.93 -5.28
N THR A 181 17.52 -5.07 -5.88
CA THR A 181 18.42 -5.17 -7.02
C THR A 181 17.66 -5.29 -8.32
N ASN A 182 16.47 -5.90 -8.30
CA ASN A 182 15.60 -6.03 -9.46
C ASN A 182 14.12 -6.05 -9.06
N MET A 183 13.26 -5.63 -9.98
CA MET A 183 11.80 -5.68 -9.84
C MET A 183 11.15 -5.97 -11.19
N LYS A 184 10.33 -7.02 -11.24
CA LYS A 184 9.67 -7.50 -12.46
C LYS A 184 8.20 -7.83 -12.20
N TRP A 185 7.30 -7.25 -12.99
CA TRP A 185 5.90 -7.64 -13.01
C TRP A 185 5.72 -8.95 -13.78
N ILE A 186 4.94 -9.88 -13.23
CA ILE A 186 4.51 -11.12 -13.88
C ILE A 186 3.08 -10.87 -14.39
N ASN A 187 2.87 -11.10 -15.68
CA ASN A 187 1.68 -10.79 -16.46
C ASN A 187 1.55 -9.30 -16.79
N TYR A 188 2.20 -8.91 -17.88
CA TYR A 188 1.79 -7.79 -18.73
C TYR A 188 1.25 -8.37 -20.04
#